data_AF-A0A955LC33-F1
#
_entry.id   AF-A0A955LC33-F1
#
_cell.length_a   1.000
_cell.length_b   1.000
_cell.length_c   1.000
_cell.angle_alpha   90.00
_cell.angle_beta   90.00
_cell.angle_gamma   90.00
#
_symmetry.space_group_name_H-M   'P 1'
#
loop_
_entity.id
_entity.type
_entity.pdbx_description
1 polymer ?
#
loop_
_entity_poly.entity_id
_entity_poly.type
_entity_poly.pdbx_seq_one_letter_code
_entity_poly.pdbx_strand_id
1 'polypeptide(L)' 'MRSKTYYETRAKEIISRVHYLTLATTSLDGTPWNSPLSYAVDKNFNFYFGSPKNTQHSQNII' A
#
# COMPACT_ATOMS: atom_id res chain seq x y z
N MET A 1 -10.87 -23.59 -10.52
CA MET A 1 -10.14 -22.35 -10.17
C MET A 1 -10.73 -21.19 -10.96
N ARG A 2 -10.77 -19.96 -10.43
CA ARG A 2 -11.27 -18.78 -11.17
C ARG A 2 -10.22 -18.24 -12.16
N SER A 3 -10.65 -17.48 -13.17
CA SER A 3 -9.77 -16.94 -14.22
C SER A 3 -8.91 -15.77 -13.73
N LYS A 4 -7.82 -15.46 -14.46
CA LYS A 4 -6.98 -14.27 -14.21
C LYS A 4 -7.81 -12.98 -14.19
N THR A 5 -8.66 -12.79 -15.20
CA THR A 5 -9.54 -11.62 -15.33
C THR A 5 -10.48 -11.47 -14.14
N TYR A 6 -10.95 -12.58 -13.55
CA TYR A 6 -11.75 -12.52 -12.33
C TYR A 6 -10.98 -11.83 -11.19
N TYR A 7 -9.72 -12.21 -10.96
CA TYR A 7 -8.91 -11.64 -9.89
C TYR A 7 -8.52 -10.19 -10.16
N GLU A 8 -8.22 -9.84 -11.41
CA GLU A 8 -7.92 -8.46 -11.80
C GLU A 8 -9.12 -7.53 -11.56
N THR A 9 -10.32 -7.95 -11.98
CA THR A 9 -11.56 -7.20 -11.74
C THR A 9 -11.81 -7.04 -10.25
N ARG A 10 -11.63 -8.11 -9.47
CA ARG A 10 -11.85 -8.08 -8.03
C ARG A 10 -10.83 -7.18 -7.30
N ALA A 11 -9.56 -7.20 -7.71
CA ALA A 11 -8.54 -6.32 -7.14
C ALA A 11 -8.87 -4.84 -7.40
N LYS A 12 -9.24 -4.50 -8.64
CA LYS A 12 -9.65 -3.13 -9.01
C LYS A 12 -10.86 -2.64 -8.22
N GLU A 13 -11.85 -3.52 -7.98
CA GLU A 13 -13.02 -3.21 -7.15
C GLU A 13 -12.65 -2.95 -5.68
N ILE A 14 -11.71 -3.72 -5.12
CA ILE A 14 -11.25 -3.51 -3.75
C ILE A 14 -10.51 -2.18 -3.64
N ILE A 15 -9.58 -1.92 -4.56
CA ILE A 15 -8.77 -0.70 -4.58
C ILE A 15 -9.65 0.55 -4.75
N SER A 16 -10.71 0.49 -5.55
CA SER A 16 -11.60 1.65 -5.76
C SER A 16 -12.52 1.96 -4.57
N ARG A 17 -12.72 1.00 -3.64
CA ARG A 17 -13.63 1.16 -2.50
C ARG A 17 -12.92 1.42 -1.18
N VAL A 18 -11.67 0.98 -1.04
CA VAL A 18 -10.92 1.07 0.21
C VAL A 18 -9.96 2.25 0.15
N HIS A 19 -10.15 3.25 1.02
CA HIS A 19 -9.34 4.48 1.03
C HIS A 19 -8.02 4.38 1.82
N TYR A 20 -7.82 3.26 2.53
CA TYR A 20 -6.66 3.04 3.39
C TYR A 20 -6.01 1.70 3.09
N LEU A 21 -4.69 1.65 3.12
CA LEU A 21 -3.94 0.40 3.08
C LEU A 21 -3.01 0.31 4.30
N THR A 22 -2.54 -0.89 4.59
CA THR A 22 -1.49 -1.09 5.59
C THR A 22 -0.15 -1.25 4.87
N LEU A 23 0.77 -0.33 5.11
CA LEU A 23 2.14 -0.41 4.62
C LEU A 23 2.99 -1.13 5.67
N ALA A 24 3.57 -2.27 5.27
CA ALA A 24 4.57 -2.97 6.06
C ALA A 24 5.97 -2.54 5.62
N THR A 25 6.78 -2.11 6.58
CA THR A 25 8.19 -1.73 6.40
C THR A 25 9.03 -2.42 7.47
N THR A 26 10.35 -2.36 7.36
CA THR A 26 11.28 -2.88 8.35
C THR A 26 12.31 -1.83 8.69
N SER A 27 12.68 -1.71 9.95
CA SER A 27 13.89 -0.97 10.34
C SER A 27 15.15 -1.68 9.83
N LEU A 28 16.30 -1.02 9.97
CA LEU A 28 17.59 -1.53 9.51
C LEU A 28 17.98 -2.88 10.16
N ASP A 29 17.53 -3.13 11.38
CA ASP A 29 17.74 -4.38 12.13
C ASP A 29 16.73 -5.48 11.77
N GLY A 30 15.80 -5.21 10.85
CA GLY A 30 14.76 -6.14 10.41
C GLY A 30 13.50 -6.16 11.28
N THR A 31 13.38 -5.29 12.29
CA THR A 31 12.14 -5.22 13.10
C THR A 31 10.96 -4.74 12.22
N PRO A 32 9.84 -5.47 12.18
CA PRO A 32 8.71 -5.11 11.33
C PRO A 32 7.92 -3.92 11.89
N TRP A 33 7.39 -3.08 10.98
CA TRP A 33 6.55 -1.94 11.31
C TRP A 33 5.37 -1.84 10.35
N ASN A 34 4.14 -1.83 10.87
CA ASN A 34 2.92 -1.69 10.09
C ASN A 34 2.27 -0.31 10.32
N SER A 35 1.95 0.39 9.24
CA SER A 35 1.31 1.71 9.29
C SER A 35 0.05 1.73 8.42
N PRO A 36 -1.14 1.97 8.99
CA PRO A 36 -2.30 2.32 8.19
C PRO A 36 -2.10 3.72 7.61
N LEU A 37 -2.29 3.87 6.30
CA LEU A 37 -2.16 5.16 5.62
C LEU A 37 -3.21 5.32 4.53
N SER A 38 -3.58 6.57 4.26
CA SER A 38 -4.38 6.90 3.08
C SER A 38 -3.49 6.84 1.85
N TYR A 39 -4.04 6.31 0.77
CA TYR A 39 -3.34 6.18 -0.50
C TYR A 39 -4.20 6.68 -1.66
N ALA A 40 -3.54 6.95 -2.78
CA ALA A 40 -4.15 7.21 -4.07
C ALA A 40 -3.56 6.28 -5.13
N VAL A 41 -4.28 6.10 -6.23
CA VAL A 41 -3.78 5.35 -7.39
C VAL A 41 -3.95 6.13 -8.67
N ASP A 42 -3.05 5.90 -9.63
CA ASP A 42 -3.21 6.41 -10.99
C ASP A 42 -4.07 5.47 -11.86
N LYS A 43 -4.23 5.81 -13.15
CA LYS A 43 -4.98 5.00 -14.13
C LYS A 43 -4.42 3.59 -14.35
N ASN A 44 -3.16 3.36 -14.00
CA ASN A 44 -2.46 2.09 -14.13
C ASN A 44 -2.44 1.30 -12.80
N PHE A 45 -3.12 1.80 -11.76
CA PHE A 45 -3.09 1.23 -10.41
C PHE A 45 -1.72 1.27 -9.73
N ASN A 46 -0.86 2.23 -10.07
CA ASN A 46 0.33 2.54 -9.28
C ASN A 46 -0.10 3.20 -7.97
N PHE A 47 0.45 2.75 -6.84
CA PHE A 47 0.09 3.24 -5.50
C PHE A 47 0.98 4.40 -5.07
N TYR A 48 0.34 5.43 -4.51
CA TYR A 48 0.99 6.62 -3.97
C TYR A 48 0.46 6.92 -2.58
N PHE A 49 1.32 7.43 -1.70
CA PHE A 49 0.94 7.96 -0.39
C PHE A 49 1.83 9.14 -0.02
N GLY A 50 1.31 10.02 0.84
CA GLY A 50 2.06 11.11 1.43
C GLY A 50 2.30 10.84 2.92
N SER A 51 3.50 11.13 3.41
CA SER A 51 3.85 11.02 4.83
C SER A 51 4.98 11.99 5.19
N PRO A 52 5.02 12.54 6.43
CA PRO A 52 6.19 13.26 6.92
C PRO A 52 7.43 12.36 6.92
N LYS A 53 8.59 12.92 6.53
CA LYS A 53 9.85 12.15 6.43
C LYS A 53 10.38 11.62 7.77
N ASN A 54 9.93 12.20 8.89
CA ASN A 54 10.37 11.84 10.23
C ASN A 54 9.53 10.73 10.89
N THR A 55 8.55 10.14 10.19
CA THR A 55 7.85 8.96 10.71
C THR A 55 8.68 7.70 10.52
N GLN A 56 8.52 6.71 11.41
CA GLN A 56 9.28 5.46 11.37
C GLN A 56 9.17 4.74 10.02
N HIS A 57 7.96 4.58 9.47
CA HIS A 57 7.77 3.92 8.17
C HIS A 57 8.36 4.71 6.99
N SER A 58 8.49 6.03 7.10
CA SER A 58 9.18 6.83 6.09
C SER A 58 10.69 6.71 6.20
N GLN A 59 11.24 6.67 7.42
CA GLN A 59 12.67 6.41 7.66
C GLN A 59 13.08 4.99 7.24
N ASN A 60 12.17 4.02 7.31
CA ASN A 60 12.43 2.64 6.90
C ASN A 60 12.60 2.45 5.38
N ILE A 61 12.16 3.41 4.54
CA ILE A 61 12.16 3.27 3.06
C ILE A 61 13.05 4.30 2.33
N ILE A 62 13.68 5.21 3.07
CA ILE A 62 14.59 6.24 2.57
C ILE A 62 16.02 5.82 2.89
#